data_AF-A0A484KQ74-F1
#
_entry.id   AF-A0A484KQ74-F1
#
_cell.length_a   1.000
_cell.length_b   1.000
_cell.length_c   1.000
_cell.angle_alpha   90.00
_cell.angle_beta   90.00
_cell.angle_gamma   90.00
#
_symmetry.space_group_name_H-M   'P 1'
#
loop_
_entity.id
_entity.type
_entity.pdbx_description
1 polymer ?
#
loop_
_entity_poly.entity_id
_entity_poly.type
_entity_poly.pdbx_seq_one_letter_code
_entity_poly.pdbx_strand_id
1 'polypeptide(L)'
;MALGYCEGKHGQEVGAGGGSWFWLFVGVVLGLRVAEELNVELGEEVGYAIRFEDRTSEKTFIKYLTDGVLLRESLTNPELNQYSVIILDEAHERSLNTDILLGLMRRLIKLRSSNLRVLVTSATLDGKKVSNFFDDCPVLNVPGQLFPVQIVHSSEKPKNYVEACLKTAIDIHLKEPEGDVLIFMTGQDDISKLVSKLEDKIRSLEEGSCMDAIVLPLHGSLTPELQVRVFNRPPPNCRRFIVATNIAETSLTVDGVV
;
A
#
# COMPACT_ATOMS: atom_id res chain seq x y z
N MET A 1 -10.74 4.49 8.76
CA MET A 1 -10.76 4.81 7.31
C MET A 1 -12.03 5.57 7.01
N ALA A 2 -11.95 6.80 6.52
CA ALA A 2 -13.12 7.56 6.09
C ALA A 2 -13.38 7.30 4.59
N LEU A 3 -14.54 6.79 4.24
CA LEU A 3 -15.05 6.52 2.89
C LEU A 3 -15.97 7.69 2.51
N GLY A 4 -15.53 8.53 1.58
CA GLY A 4 -16.36 9.63 1.06
C GLY A 4 -17.17 9.20 -0.17
N TYR A 5 -18.51 9.15 -0.13
CA TYR A 5 -19.33 8.76 -1.30
C TYR A 5 -20.12 9.96 -1.84
N CYS A 6 -19.71 10.53 -2.99
CA CYS A 6 -20.49 11.58 -3.67
C CYS A 6 -21.47 10.97 -4.68
N GLU A 7 -22.77 11.15 -4.49
CA GLU A 7 -23.78 10.92 -5.52
C GLU A 7 -24.45 12.24 -5.95
N GLY A 8 -24.58 12.44 -7.27
CA GLY A 8 -25.35 13.55 -7.82
C GLY A 8 -26.83 13.38 -7.48
N LYS A 9 -27.43 14.37 -6.83
CA LYS A 9 -28.86 14.38 -6.49
C LYS A 9 -29.71 14.31 -7.77
N HIS A 10 -30.26 13.15 -8.11
CA HIS A 10 -31.64 12.93 -8.63
C HIS A 10 -31.89 11.42 -8.78
N GLY A 11 -32.99 10.94 -8.20
CA GLY A 11 -33.34 9.53 -8.16
C GLY A 11 -33.78 8.99 -9.51
N GLN A 12 -33.16 7.88 -9.93
CA GLN A 12 -33.72 6.87 -10.82
C GLN A 12 -32.90 5.58 -10.69
N GLU A 13 -33.59 4.45 -10.62
CA GLU A 13 -32.99 3.10 -10.66
C GLU A 13 -32.19 2.92 -11.96
N VAL A 14 -30.95 2.46 -11.86
CA VAL A 14 -30.16 2.05 -13.03
C VAL A 14 -29.46 0.73 -12.75
N GLY A 15 -29.75 -0.24 -13.62
CA GLY A 15 -29.32 -1.63 -13.54
C GLY A 15 -27.83 -1.84 -13.77
N ALA A 16 -27.43 -3.09 -13.52
CA ALA A 16 -26.07 -3.61 -13.62
C ALA A 16 -25.47 -3.37 -15.01
N GLY A 17 -24.61 -2.35 -15.12
CA GLY A 17 -23.68 -2.16 -16.22
C GLY A 17 -22.26 -2.36 -15.70
N GLY A 18 -21.49 -3.24 -16.36
CA GLY A 18 -20.12 -3.59 -16.00
C GLY A 18 -19.24 -2.36 -15.79
N GLY A 19 -18.83 -2.15 -14.54
CA GLY A 19 -18.00 -1.03 -14.13
C GLY A 19 -16.61 -1.49 -13.74
N SER A 20 -15.61 -0.85 -14.33
CA SER A 20 -14.24 -0.81 -13.86
C SER A 20 -14.15 -0.30 -12.43
N TRP A 21 -13.43 -1.02 -11.56
CA TRP A 21 -13.11 -0.57 -10.20
C TRP A 21 -11.66 -0.05 -10.16
N PHE A 22 -11.32 0.86 -9.23
CA PHE A 22 -10.01 1.53 -9.20
C PHE A 22 -9.47 1.58 -7.78
N TRP A 23 -8.15 1.54 -7.59
CA TRP A 23 -7.45 1.66 -6.29
C TRP A 23 -6.06 2.27 -6.54
N LEU A 24 -5.54 3.11 -5.61
CA LEU A 24 -4.32 3.91 -5.80
C LEU A 24 -3.16 3.43 -4.91
N PHE A 25 -1.95 3.41 -5.50
CA PHE A 25 -0.60 3.35 -4.92
C PHE A 25 -0.08 2.03 -4.29
N VAL A 26 1.19 1.71 -4.62
CA VAL A 26 1.75 0.36 -4.91
C VAL A 26 0.97 -0.38 -6.00
N GLY A 27 0.72 0.31 -7.11
CA GLY A 27 -0.16 -0.20 -8.16
C GLY A 27 0.25 -1.55 -8.74
N VAL A 28 1.53 -1.90 -8.69
CA VAL A 28 2.02 -3.22 -9.13
C VAL A 28 1.65 -4.33 -8.14
N VAL A 29 1.97 -4.16 -6.85
CA VAL A 29 1.75 -5.19 -5.82
C VAL A 29 0.26 -5.35 -5.53
N LEU A 30 -0.49 -4.25 -5.39
CA LEU A 30 -1.94 -4.32 -5.21
C LEU A 30 -2.63 -4.86 -6.45
N GLY A 31 -2.18 -4.44 -7.65
CA GLY A 31 -2.67 -4.99 -8.91
C GLY A 31 -2.48 -6.49 -9.00
N LEU A 32 -1.28 -6.99 -8.66
CA LEU A 32 -1.01 -8.41 -8.60
C LEU A 32 -1.89 -9.11 -7.56
N ARG A 33 -1.99 -8.55 -6.34
CA ARG A 33 -2.78 -9.17 -5.28
C ARG A 33 -4.26 -9.27 -5.64
N VAL A 34 -4.84 -8.22 -6.24
CA VAL A 34 -6.23 -8.25 -6.66
C VAL A 34 -6.45 -9.13 -7.89
N ALA A 35 -5.46 -9.25 -8.78
CA ALA A 35 -5.50 -10.26 -9.84
C ALA A 35 -5.54 -11.69 -9.26
N GLU A 36 -4.74 -11.99 -8.24
CA GLU A 36 -4.75 -13.27 -7.52
C GLU A 36 -6.11 -13.54 -6.83
N GLU A 37 -6.64 -12.55 -6.10
CA GLU A 37 -7.94 -12.67 -5.40
C GLU A 37 -9.12 -12.88 -6.36
N LEU A 38 -9.06 -12.28 -7.55
CA LEU A 38 -10.06 -12.45 -8.60
C LEU A 38 -9.78 -13.67 -9.50
N ASN A 39 -8.67 -14.38 -9.29
CA ASN A 39 -8.21 -15.50 -10.11
C ASN A 39 -8.15 -15.15 -11.62
N VAL A 40 -7.55 -13.99 -11.92
CA VAL A 40 -7.34 -13.46 -13.28
C VAL A 40 -5.86 -13.20 -13.54
N GLU A 41 -5.48 -13.09 -14.80
CA GLU A 41 -4.10 -12.78 -15.18
C GLU A 41 -3.84 -11.26 -15.10
N LEU A 42 -2.73 -10.88 -14.46
CA LEU A 42 -2.31 -9.48 -14.39
C LEU A 42 -1.96 -8.95 -15.79
N GLY A 43 -2.63 -7.89 -16.21
CA GLY A 43 -2.58 -7.30 -17.54
C GLY A 43 -3.84 -7.53 -18.37
N GLU A 44 -4.67 -8.52 -18.00
CA GLU A 44 -5.96 -8.77 -18.61
C GLU A 44 -7.03 -7.95 -17.87
N GLU A 45 -7.88 -8.56 -17.05
CA GLU A 45 -8.95 -7.94 -16.29
C GLU A 45 -8.47 -6.92 -15.24
N VAL A 46 -7.36 -7.22 -14.58
CA VAL A 46 -6.70 -6.35 -13.60
C VAL A 46 -5.35 -5.97 -14.17
N GLY A 47 -5.02 -4.68 -14.21
CA GLY A 47 -3.76 -4.18 -14.74
C GLY A 47 -3.24 -3.01 -13.93
N TYR A 48 -2.02 -2.57 -14.25
CA TYR A 48 -1.44 -1.38 -13.64
C TYR A 48 -0.73 -0.48 -14.63
N ALA A 49 -0.62 0.80 -14.28
CA ALA A 49 0.21 1.77 -15.01
C ALA A 49 1.02 2.63 -14.03
N ILE A 50 2.34 2.55 -14.15
CA ILE A 50 3.30 3.37 -13.40
C ILE A 50 4.18 4.15 -14.37
N ARG A 51 5.11 4.94 -13.84
CA ARG A 51 6.01 5.71 -14.70
C ARG A 51 6.90 4.73 -15.48
N PHE A 52 6.85 4.82 -16.81
CA PHE A 52 7.63 4.02 -17.76
C PHE A 52 7.16 2.56 -17.95
N GLU A 53 6.06 2.16 -17.32
CA GLU A 53 5.55 0.80 -17.44
C GLU A 53 4.02 0.82 -17.40
N ASP A 54 3.39 0.21 -18.40
CA ASP A 54 1.94 0.06 -18.51
C ASP A 54 1.65 -1.39 -18.85
N ARG A 55 1.02 -2.09 -17.91
CA ARG A 55 0.59 -3.49 -18.03
C ARG A 55 -0.93 -3.53 -17.97
N THR A 56 -1.54 -3.03 -19.03
CA THR A 56 -3.00 -3.02 -19.24
C THR A 56 -3.33 -3.52 -20.65
N SER A 57 -4.57 -3.94 -20.85
CA SER A 57 -5.11 -4.38 -22.13
C SER A 57 -6.52 -3.81 -22.34
N GLU A 58 -7.12 -4.09 -23.49
CA GLU A 58 -8.52 -3.74 -23.77
C GLU A 58 -9.51 -4.44 -22.82
N LYS A 59 -9.09 -5.53 -22.16
CA LYS A 59 -9.91 -6.25 -21.17
C LYS A 59 -9.79 -5.66 -19.76
N THR A 60 -8.84 -4.76 -19.53
CA THR A 60 -8.59 -4.22 -18.19
C THR A 60 -9.77 -3.42 -17.71
N PHE A 61 -10.42 -3.96 -16.69
CA PHE A 61 -11.48 -3.27 -15.98
C PHE A 61 -11.00 -2.76 -14.62
N ILE A 62 -10.01 -3.36 -13.95
CA ILE A 62 -9.41 -2.73 -12.75
C ILE A 62 -8.02 -2.23 -13.08
N LYS A 63 -7.83 -0.92 -13.09
CA LYS A 63 -6.53 -0.32 -13.37
C LYS A 63 -5.97 0.33 -12.12
N TYR A 64 -4.84 -0.18 -11.63
CA TYR A 64 -4.07 0.44 -10.57
C TYR A 64 -3.04 1.40 -11.16
N LEU A 65 -2.95 2.64 -10.69
CA LEU A 65 -1.96 3.56 -11.24
C LEU A 65 -1.48 4.57 -10.21
N THR A 66 -0.32 5.17 -10.50
CA THR A 66 0.23 6.23 -9.65
C THR A 66 -0.48 7.55 -9.94
N ASP A 67 -0.56 8.41 -8.92
CA ASP A 67 -1.15 9.76 -9.04
C ASP A 67 -0.59 10.56 -10.24
N GLY A 68 0.72 10.49 -10.47
CA GLY A 68 1.39 11.17 -11.57
C GLY A 68 1.02 10.61 -12.95
N VAL A 69 0.70 9.31 -13.04
CA VAL A 69 0.19 8.71 -14.28
C VAL A 69 -1.24 9.18 -14.54
N LEU A 70 -2.12 9.21 -13.52
CA LEU A 70 -3.49 9.72 -13.68
C LEU A 70 -3.48 11.18 -14.12
N LEU A 71 -2.64 11.98 -13.47
CA LEU A 71 -2.51 13.39 -13.77
C LEU A 71 -2.03 13.59 -15.21
N ARG A 72 -1.09 12.76 -15.69
CA ARG A 72 -0.65 12.79 -17.08
C ARG A 72 -1.77 12.39 -18.05
N GLU A 73 -2.52 11.34 -17.76
CA GLU A 73 -3.68 10.95 -18.56
C GLU A 73 -4.71 12.08 -18.66
N SER A 74 -4.91 12.84 -17.57
CA SER A 74 -5.83 13.98 -17.56
C SER A 74 -5.38 15.14 -18.46
N LEU A 75 -4.10 15.23 -18.81
CA LEU A 75 -3.62 16.23 -19.78
C LEU A 75 -4.02 15.87 -21.21
N THR A 76 -4.10 14.59 -21.53
CA THR A 76 -4.50 14.09 -22.86
C THR A 76 -6.00 13.91 -22.97
N ASN A 77 -6.65 13.42 -21.92
CA ASN A 77 -8.10 13.30 -21.81
C ASN A 77 -8.60 14.10 -20.60
N PRO A 78 -8.89 15.41 -20.74
CA PRO A 78 -9.29 16.28 -19.65
C PRO A 78 -10.60 15.92 -18.96
N GLU A 79 -11.40 15.05 -19.56
CA GLU A 79 -12.66 14.53 -18.99
C GLU A 79 -12.49 13.14 -18.35
N LEU A 80 -11.36 12.47 -18.59
CA LEU A 80 -11.07 11.11 -18.13
C LEU A 80 -12.19 10.10 -18.47
N ASN A 81 -12.75 10.23 -19.68
CA ASN A 81 -13.95 9.50 -20.14
C ASN A 81 -13.83 7.97 -20.13
N GLN A 82 -12.61 7.44 -20.08
CA GLN A 82 -12.37 6.00 -19.90
C GLN A 82 -12.75 5.46 -18.51
N TYR A 83 -12.90 6.33 -17.50
CA TYR A 83 -13.23 5.92 -16.12
C TYR A 83 -14.65 6.33 -15.75
N SER A 84 -15.41 5.39 -15.18
CA SER A 84 -16.71 5.63 -14.53
C SER A 84 -16.58 5.80 -13.02
N VAL A 85 -15.53 5.25 -12.42
CA VAL A 85 -15.20 5.37 -11.00
C VAL A 85 -13.72 5.68 -10.87
N ILE A 86 -13.37 6.67 -10.04
CA ILE A 86 -11.99 6.98 -9.65
C ILE A 86 -11.89 6.91 -8.13
N ILE A 87 -10.93 6.13 -7.62
CA ILE A 87 -10.66 6.02 -6.19
C ILE A 87 -9.30 6.66 -5.90
N LEU A 88 -9.29 7.79 -5.21
CA LEU A 88 -8.06 8.43 -4.74
C LEU A 88 -7.72 7.88 -3.37
N ASP A 89 -6.82 6.90 -3.34
CA ASP A 89 -6.37 6.25 -2.11
C ASP A 89 -5.20 6.97 -1.45
N GLU A 90 -5.07 6.74 -0.15
CA GLU A 90 -4.08 7.34 0.74
C GLU A 90 -3.89 8.85 0.59
N ALA A 91 -5.02 9.57 0.47
CA ALA A 91 -5.03 11.02 0.38
C ALA A 91 -4.39 11.74 1.58
N HIS A 92 -4.02 11.00 2.64
CA HIS A 92 -3.28 11.55 3.78
C HIS A 92 -1.80 11.83 3.50
N GLU A 93 -1.19 11.21 2.49
CA GLU A 93 0.22 11.46 2.15
C GLU A 93 0.44 12.88 1.59
N ARG A 94 -0.65 13.58 1.19
CA ARG A 94 -0.66 14.96 0.68
C ARG A 94 0.42 15.22 -0.38
N SER A 95 0.56 14.29 -1.33
CA SER A 95 1.43 14.53 -2.49
C SER A 95 0.88 15.70 -3.31
N LEU A 96 1.77 16.48 -3.94
CA LEU A 96 1.38 17.57 -4.84
C LEU A 96 0.44 17.07 -5.95
N ASN A 97 0.72 15.89 -6.51
CA ASN A 97 -0.11 15.29 -7.55
C ASN A 97 -1.52 14.98 -7.02
N THR A 98 -1.64 14.41 -5.81
CA THR A 98 -2.94 14.10 -5.20
C THR A 98 -3.74 15.37 -4.94
N ASP A 99 -3.12 16.44 -4.45
CA ASP A 99 -3.81 17.72 -4.23
C ASP A 99 -4.33 18.32 -5.55
N ILE A 100 -3.54 18.24 -6.63
CA ILE A 100 -3.98 18.67 -7.97
C ILE A 100 -5.13 17.79 -8.46
N LEU A 101 -5.03 16.46 -8.28
CA LEU A 101 -6.07 15.51 -8.66
C LEU A 101 -7.37 15.77 -7.90
N LEU A 102 -7.34 16.08 -6.60
CA LEU A 102 -8.53 16.45 -5.83
C LEU A 102 -9.23 17.67 -6.44
N GLY A 103 -8.47 18.70 -6.83
CA GLY A 103 -8.99 19.87 -7.55
C GLY A 103 -9.61 19.51 -8.90
N LEU A 104 -8.95 18.65 -9.68
CA LEU A 104 -9.47 18.15 -10.95
C LEU A 104 -10.75 17.32 -10.77
N MET A 105 -10.78 16.42 -9.79
CA MET A 105 -11.95 15.59 -9.48
C MET A 105 -13.15 16.44 -9.10
N ARG A 106 -12.95 17.49 -8.28
CA ARG A 106 -14.04 18.40 -7.91
C ARG A 106 -14.68 19.07 -9.14
N ARG A 107 -13.87 19.43 -10.13
CA ARG A 107 -14.36 19.96 -11.41
C ARG A 107 -15.08 18.89 -12.23
N LEU A 108 -14.50 17.69 -12.31
CA LEU A 108 -15.03 16.59 -13.11
C LEU A 108 -16.36 16.04 -12.59
N ILE A 109 -16.55 15.94 -11.28
CA ILE A 109 -17.82 15.50 -10.68
C ILE A 109 -18.98 16.42 -11.14
N LYS A 110 -18.73 17.72 -11.33
CA LYS A 110 -19.76 18.66 -11.83
C LYS A 110 -20.03 18.46 -13.31
N LEU A 111 -18.96 18.30 -14.10
CA LEU A 111 -19.05 18.12 -15.56
C LEU A 111 -19.69 16.77 -15.94
N ARG A 112 -19.38 15.72 -15.17
CA ARG A 112 -19.74 14.31 -15.42
C ARG A 112 -20.66 13.75 -14.33
N SER A 113 -21.54 14.60 -13.81
CA SER A 113 -22.42 14.28 -12.66
C SER A 113 -23.32 13.05 -12.86
N SER A 114 -23.60 12.66 -14.11
CA SER A 114 -24.42 11.49 -14.43
C SER A 114 -23.63 10.18 -14.56
N ASN A 115 -22.31 10.22 -14.72
CA ASN A 115 -21.54 9.04 -15.12
C ASN A 115 -20.13 8.93 -14.50
N LEU A 116 -19.75 9.80 -13.57
CA LEU A 116 -18.49 9.70 -12.82
C LEU A 116 -18.77 9.64 -11.32
N ARG A 117 -18.23 8.63 -10.65
CA ARG A 117 -18.17 8.53 -9.19
C ARG A 117 -16.73 8.71 -8.73
N VAL A 118 -16.54 9.40 -7.61
CA VAL A 118 -15.22 9.57 -6.99
C VAL A 118 -15.30 9.12 -5.55
N LEU A 119 -14.38 8.25 -5.16
CA LEU A 119 -14.16 7.85 -3.77
C LEU A 119 -12.79 8.40 -3.35
N VAL A 120 -12.72 9.03 -2.19
CA VAL A 120 -11.46 9.42 -1.56
C VAL A 120 -11.30 8.60 -0.29
N THR A 121 -10.19 7.88 -0.18
CA THR A 121 -9.86 7.06 0.98
C THR A 121 -8.64 7.61 1.71
N SER A 122 -8.67 7.45 3.04
CA SER A 122 -7.60 7.93 3.90
C SER A 122 -7.62 7.28 5.28
N ALA A 123 -6.43 6.99 5.81
CA ALA A 123 -6.23 6.55 7.18
C ALA A 123 -6.38 7.69 8.22
N THR A 124 -5.87 8.89 7.94
CA THR A 124 -5.70 9.96 8.95
C THR A 124 -6.32 11.30 8.58
N LEU A 125 -6.81 11.46 7.34
CA LEU A 125 -7.38 12.72 6.89
C LEU A 125 -8.71 12.99 7.62
N ASP A 126 -8.84 14.22 8.13
CA ASP A 126 -10.09 14.75 8.66
C ASP A 126 -11.19 14.72 7.58
N GLY A 127 -12.03 13.70 7.63
CA GLY A 127 -13.10 13.47 6.65
C GLY A 127 -14.02 14.68 6.47
N LYS A 128 -14.16 15.56 7.48
CA LYS A 128 -14.95 16.79 7.36
C LYS A 128 -14.32 17.79 6.39
N LYS A 129 -12.99 17.90 6.37
CA LYS A 129 -12.31 18.84 5.46
C LYS A 129 -12.49 18.41 4.00
N VAL A 130 -12.37 17.11 3.72
CA VAL A 130 -12.63 16.54 2.38
C VAL A 130 -14.11 16.67 2.03
N SER A 131 -15.01 16.38 2.96
CA SER A 131 -16.46 16.57 2.77
C SER A 131 -16.80 18.00 2.36
N ASN A 132 -16.34 19.00 3.12
CA ASN A 132 -16.56 20.41 2.82
C ASN A 132 -15.94 20.81 1.46
N PHE A 133 -14.80 20.22 1.09
CA PHE A 133 -14.17 20.49 -0.20
C PHE A 133 -14.98 19.92 -1.37
N PHE A 134 -15.63 18.76 -1.21
CA PHE A 134 -16.50 18.12 -2.19
C PHE A 134 -17.99 18.41 -1.96
N ASP A 135 -18.32 19.66 -1.59
CA ASP A 135 -19.70 20.16 -1.48
C ASP A 135 -20.56 19.31 -0.50
N ASP A 136 -20.04 19.09 0.71
CA ASP A 136 -20.65 18.34 1.83
C ASP A 136 -20.93 16.87 1.53
N CYS A 137 -19.95 16.19 0.91
CA CYS A 137 -20.13 14.79 0.56
C CYS A 137 -20.24 13.86 1.79
N PRO A 138 -21.05 12.79 1.70
CA PRO A 138 -21.13 11.74 2.72
C PRO A 138 -19.75 11.24 3.17
N VAL A 139 -19.55 11.11 4.48
CA VAL A 139 -18.34 10.54 5.09
C VAL A 139 -18.72 9.30 5.89
N LEU A 140 -18.05 8.19 5.62
CA LEU A 140 -18.33 6.90 6.23
C LEU A 140 -17.06 6.42 6.95
N ASN A 141 -17.10 6.33 8.27
CA ASN A 141 -15.93 5.92 9.05
C ASN A 141 -15.96 4.40 9.31
N VAL A 142 -14.97 3.69 8.79
CA VAL A 142 -14.68 2.30 9.13
C VAL A 142 -13.79 2.29 10.38
N PRO A 143 -14.26 1.73 11.50
CA PRO A 143 -13.45 1.60 12.71
C PRO A 143 -12.31 0.60 12.47
N GLY A 144 -11.09 0.98 12.83
CA GLY A 144 -9.97 0.05 12.89
C GLY A 144 -9.96 -0.67 14.23
N GLN A 145 -9.72 -1.98 14.24
CA GLN A 145 -9.34 -2.69 15.46
C GLN A 145 -7.83 -2.63 15.58
N LEU A 146 -7.33 -1.79 16.48
CA LEU A 146 -5.94 -1.81 16.87
C LEU A 146 -5.79 -2.77 18.05
N PHE A 147 -4.83 -3.68 17.95
CA PHE A 147 -4.40 -4.47 19.09
C PHE A 147 -3.45 -3.64 19.96
N PRO A 148 -3.44 -3.83 21.28
CA PRO A 148 -2.51 -3.11 22.15
C PRO A 148 -1.07 -3.52 21.81
N VAL A 149 -0.23 -2.54 21.49
CA VAL A 149 1.20 -2.74 21.21
C VAL A 149 2.03 -2.23 22.38
N GLN A 150 2.95 -3.05 22.88
CA GLN A 150 3.90 -2.62 23.89
C GLN A 150 5.03 -1.81 23.25
N ILE A 151 5.21 -0.57 23.70
CA ILE A 151 6.29 0.30 23.21
C ILE A 151 7.47 0.21 24.17
N VAL A 152 8.63 -0.17 23.65
CA VAL A 152 9.89 -0.24 24.39
C VAL A 152 10.87 0.78 23.81
N HIS A 153 11.45 1.62 24.67
CA HIS A 153 12.46 2.60 24.29
C HIS A 153 13.84 2.16 24.78
N SER A 154 14.86 2.42 23.96
CA SER A 154 16.25 2.26 24.39
C SER A 154 16.55 3.25 25.53
N SER A 155 17.29 2.78 26.55
CA SER A 155 17.78 3.64 27.65
C SER A 155 18.82 4.66 27.18
N GLU A 156 19.55 4.35 26.10
CA GLU A 156 20.59 5.20 25.54
C GLU A 156 20.42 5.38 24.02
N LYS A 157 20.92 6.51 23.49
CA LYS A 157 20.92 6.75 22.05
C LYS A 157 22.01 5.89 21.39
N PRO A 158 21.65 4.97 20.45
CA PRO A 158 22.64 4.13 19.81
C PRO A 158 23.58 4.96 18.93
N LYS A 159 24.89 4.68 19.01
CA LYS A 159 25.90 5.29 18.12
C LYS A 159 25.74 4.83 16.67
N ASN A 160 25.36 3.58 16.48
CA ASN A 160 25.05 2.99 15.20
C ASN A 160 23.70 2.28 15.31
N TYR A 161 22.69 2.83 14.65
CA TYR A 161 21.34 2.29 14.73
C TYR A 161 21.20 0.94 14.00
N VAL A 162 21.98 0.68 12.94
CA VAL A 162 21.96 -0.60 12.22
C VAL A 162 22.43 -1.75 13.13
N GLU A 163 23.50 -1.52 13.90
CA GLU A 163 24.00 -2.49 14.90
C GLU A 163 23.00 -2.69 16.05
N ALA A 164 22.36 -1.61 16.50
CA ALA A 164 21.34 -1.69 17.53
C ALA A 164 20.13 -2.50 17.05
N CYS A 165 19.65 -2.26 15.82
CA CYS A 165 18.57 -3.03 15.20
C CYS A 165 18.94 -4.50 15.03
N LEU A 166 20.17 -4.81 14.58
CA LEU A 166 20.66 -6.19 14.48
C LEU A 166 20.58 -6.90 15.83
N LYS A 167 21.10 -6.27 16.89
CA LYS A 167 21.06 -6.83 18.25
C LYS A 167 19.64 -7.09 18.70
N THR A 168 18.76 -6.10 18.56
CA THR A 168 17.34 -6.23 18.94
C THR A 168 16.63 -7.32 18.14
N ALA A 169 16.87 -7.42 16.83
CA ALA A 169 16.28 -8.44 15.97
C ALA A 169 16.67 -9.86 16.41
N ILE A 170 17.95 -10.07 16.76
CA ILE A 170 18.44 -11.35 17.28
C ILE A 170 17.90 -11.64 18.68
N ASP A 171 17.85 -10.64 19.57
CA ASP A 171 17.24 -10.78 20.89
C ASP A 171 15.78 -11.21 20.79
N ILE A 172 15.02 -10.58 19.88
CA ILE A 172 13.64 -10.96 19.54
C ILE A 172 13.60 -12.39 19.01
N HIS A 173 14.47 -12.76 18.07
CA HIS A 173 14.52 -14.10 17.48
C HIS A 173 14.67 -15.22 18.52
N LEU A 174 15.51 -14.99 19.52
CA LEU A 174 15.89 -15.99 20.52
C LEU A 174 14.89 -16.08 21.68
N LYS A 175 14.22 -14.98 22.03
CA LYS A 175 13.47 -14.87 23.30
C LYS A 175 11.96 -14.77 23.12
N GLU A 176 11.51 -14.21 22.00
CA GLU A 176 10.09 -13.98 21.76
C GLU A 176 9.43 -15.15 21.02
N PRO A 177 8.12 -15.41 21.23
CA PRO A 177 7.38 -16.48 20.58
C PRO A 177 7.24 -16.27 19.06
N GLU A 178 6.60 -17.21 18.36
CA GLU A 178 6.37 -17.12 16.91
C GLU A 178 5.70 -15.79 16.51
N GLY A 179 6.11 -15.29 15.34
CA GLY A 179 5.76 -13.95 14.88
C GLY A 179 6.80 -13.37 13.94
N ASP A 180 6.36 -12.65 12.90
CA ASP A 180 7.26 -11.98 11.96
C ASP A 180 7.72 -10.63 12.50
N VAL A 181 8.87 -10.17 12.05
CA VAL A 181 9.49 -8.92 12.51
C VAL A 181 9.66 -7.96 11.34
N LEU A 182 9.07 -6.78 11.47
CA LEU A 182 9.23 -5.67 10.54
C LEU A 182 10.25 -4.67 11.09
N ILE A 183 11.32 -4.42 10.32
CA ILE A 183 12.41 -3.51 10.70
C ILE A 183 12.48 -2.37 9.69
N PHE A 184 12.33 -1.13 10.17
CA PHE A 184 12.46 0.07 9.34
C PHE A 184 13.91 0.55 9.24
N MET A 185 14.38 0.78 8.02
CA MET A 185 15.70 1.30 7.67
C MET A 185 15.58 2.51 6.74
N THR A 186 16.59 3.39 6.73
CA THR A 186 16.53 4.67 6.00
C THR A 186 16.71 4.54 4.49
N GLY A 187 17.34 3.46 4.01
CA GLY A 187 17.59 3.30 2.58
C GLY A 187 18.20 1.95 2.22
N GLN A 188 18.36 1.74 0.91
CA GLN A 188 18.80 0.46 0.33
C GLN A 188 20.15 -0.03 0.87
N ASP A 189 21.11 0.88 1.07
CA ASP A 189 22.44 0.51 1.58
C ASP A 189 22.36 -0.06 3.01
N ASP A 190 21.53 0.54 3.86
CA ASP A 190 21.40 0.12 5.25
C ASP A 190 20.55 -1.15 5.36
N ILE A 191 19.53 -1.30 4.51
CA ILE A 191 18.81 -2.57 4.32
C ILE A 191 19.78 -3.68 3.95
N SER A 192 20.59 -3.48 2.91
CA SER A 192 21.52 -4.50 2.41
C SER A 192 22.54 -4.92 3.47
N LYS A 193 23.09 -3.95 4.22
CA LYS A 193 24.00 -4.22 5.34
C LYS A 193 23.32 -5.03 6.45
N LEU A 194 22.10 -4.65 6.84
CA LEU A 194 21.40 -5.34 7.92
C LEU A 194 20.99 -6.75 7.50
N VAL A 195 20.48 -6.94 6.28
CA VAL A 195 20.11 -8.26 5.75
C VAL A 195 21.31 -9.20 5.80
N SER A 196 22.45 -8.80 5.25
CA SER A 196 23.67 -9.61 5.28
C SER A 196 24.11 -9.96 6.71
N LYS A 197 24.15 -8.97 7.61
CA LYS A 197 24.55 -9.21 9.01
C LYS A 197 23.58 -10.11 9.76
N LEU A 198 22.29 -9.96 9.50
CA LEU A 198 21.24 -10.74 10.15
C LEU A 198 21.31 -12.20 9.70
N GLU A 199 21.43 -12.43 8.39
CA GLU A 199 21.65 -13.78 7.84
C GLU A 199 22.91 -14.44 8.41
N ASP A 200 24.04 -13.73 8.43
CA ASP A 200 25.30 -14.27 8.96
C ASP A 200 25.19 -14.59 10.44
N LYS A 201 24.50 -13.74 11.22
CA LYS A 201 24.33 -13.94 12.64
C LYS A 201 23.41 -15.13 12.92
N ILE A 202 22.31 -15.28 12.17
CA ILE A 202 21.38 -16.41 12.28
C ILE A 202 22.08 -17.72 11.92
N ARG A 203 22.86 -17.77 10.83
CA ARG A 203 23.66 -18.95 10.46
C ARG A 203 24.70 -19.34 11.52
N SER A 204 25.14 -18.38 12.35
CA SER A 204 26.12 -18.62 13.41
C SER A 204 25.50 -19.10 14.74
N LEU A 205 24.18 -19.12 14.85
CA LEU A 205 23.49 -19.65 16.03
C LEU A 205 23.61 -21.17 16.09
N GLU A 206 23.58 -21.73 17.29
CA GLU A 206 23.62 -23.18 17.47
C GLU A 206 22.35 -23.83 16.88
N GLU A 207 22.51 -24.90 16.10
CA GLU A 207 21.37 -25.62 15.51
C GLU A 207 20.40 -26.10 16.60
N GLY A 208 19.11 -25.82 16.42
CA GLY A 208 18.06 -26.17 17.39
C GLY A 208 17.94 -25.24 18.60
N SER A 209 18.74 -24.16 18.66
CA SER A 209 18.63 -23.16 19.74
C SER A 209 17.40 -22.26 19.61
N CYS A 210 16.89 -22.06 18.40
CA CYS A 210 15.68 -21.29 18.10
C CYS A 210 15.00 -21.78 16.81
N MET A 211 13.88 -21.15 16.46
CA MET A 211 13.20 -21.37 15.16
C MET A 211 14.08 -20.93 13.99
N ASP A 212 13.81 -21.44 12.78
CA ASP A 212 14.50 -20.98 11.57
C ASP A 212 14.14 -19.52 11.26
N ALA A 213 14.87 -18.89 10.35
CA ALA A 213 14.52 -17.54 9.90
C ALA A 213 14.80 -17.27 8.43
N ILE A 214 13.94 -16.46 7.83
CA ILE A 214 14.07 -15.93 6.47
C ILE A 214 14.16 -14.42 6.55
N VAL A 215 15.15 -13.83 5.88
CA VAL A 215 15.34 -12.37 5.84
C VAL A 215 15.01 -11.85 4.45
N LEU A 216 14.13 -10.85 4.35
CA LEU A 216 13.65 -10.28 3.09
C LEU A 216 13.84 -8.75 3.09
N PRO A 217 14.51 -8.17 2.07
CA PRO A 217 14.53 -6.73 1.88
C PRO A 217 13.21 -6.23 1.27
N LEU A 218 12.80 -5.01 1.60
CA LEU A 218 11.65 -4.34 0.99
C LEU A 218 11.93 -2.84 0.74
N HIS A 219 12.21 -2.48 -0.51
CA HIS A 219 12.41 -1.09 -0.92
C HIS A 219 11.99 -0.86 -2.38
N GLY A 220 11.77 0.40 -2.75
CA GLY A 220 11.17 0.78 -4.04
C GLY A 220 11.99 0.45 -5.30
N SER A 221 13.27 0.07 -5.18
CA SER A 221 14.10 -0.36 -6.32
C SER A 221 14.11 -1.88 -6.55
N LEU A 222 13.43 -2.67 -5.70
CA LEU A 222 13.25 -4.10 -5.95
C LEU A 222 12.31 -4.34 -7.13
N THR A 223 12.51 -5.45 -7.84
CA THR A 223 11.57 -5.90 -8.86
C THR A 223 10.24 -6.32 -8.22
N PRO A 224 9.11 -6.26 -8.94
CA PRO A 224 7.81 -6.66 -8.42
C PRO A 224 7.81 -8.07 -7.82
N GLU A 225 8.48 -9.02 -8.48
CA GLU A 225 8.54 -10.42 -8.03
C GLU A 225 9.22 -10.54 -6.67
N LEU A 226 10.23 -9.72 -6.40
CA LEU A 226 10.92 -9.69 -5.11
C LEU A 226 10.11 -8.99 -4.03
N GLN A 227 9.39 -7.91 -4.36
CA GLN A 227 8.51 -7.23 -3.41
C GLN A 227 7.40 -8.16 -2.92
N VAL A 228 6.85 -8.98 -3.80
CA VAL A 228 5.73 -9.87 -3.48
C VAL A 228 6.12 -11.02 -2.53
N ARG A 229 7.41 -11.38 -2.47
CA ARG A 229 7.89 -12.42 -1.55
C ARG A 229 7.59 -12.12 -0.09
N VAL A 230 7.44 -10.85 0.28
CA VAL A 230 7.10 -10.44 1.66
C VAL A 230 5.65 -10.77 2.04
N PHE A 231 4.79 -11.23 1.13
CA PHE A 231 3.44 -11.70 1.44
C PHE A 231 3.37 -13.22 1.63
N ASN A 232 4.39 -13.95 1.20
CA ASN A 232 4.42 -15.40 1.33
C ASN A 232 4.66 -15.79 2.79
N ARG A 233 3.75 -16.60 3.35
CA ARG A 233 3.90 -17.13 4.71
C ARG A 233 5.21 -17.93 4.83
N PRO A 234 5.99 -17.74 5.92
CA PRO A 234 7.15 -18.57 6.15
C PRO A 234 6.73 -20.03 6.42
N PRO A 235 7.64 -21.00 6.23
CA PRO A 235 7.41 -22.38 6.64
C PRO A 235 7.11 -22.49 8.15
N PRO A 236 6.51 -23.61 8.62
CA PRO A 236 6.31 -23.84 10.05
C PRO A 236 7.64 -23.77 10.83
N ASN A 237 7.60 -23.23 12.05
CA ASN A 237 8.78 -23.02 12.90
C ASN A 237 9.86 -22.15 12.21
N CYS A 238 9.44 -21.14 11.45
CA CYS A 238 10.33 -20.18 10.79
C CYS A 238 9.80 -18.75 10.95
N ARG A 239 10.66 -17.84 11.40
CA ARG A 239 10.38 -16.40 11.54
C ARG A 239 10.79 -15.64 10.29
N ARG A 240 9.92 -14.77 9.79
CA ARG A 240 10.28 -13.86 8.69
C ARG A 240 10.72 -12.51 9.25
N PHE A 241 11.91 -12.06 8.84
CA PHE A 241 12.38 -10.70 9.04
C PHE A 241 12.21 -9.90 7.77
N ILE A 242 11.46 -8.80 7.84
CA ILE A 242 11.24 -7.89 6.71
C ILE A 242 11.98 -6.61 7.01
N VAL A 243 13.00 -6.30 6.22
CA VAL A 243 13.82 -5.09 6.40
C VAL A 243 13.40 -4.08 5.34
N ALA A 244 12.61 -3.09 5.75
CA ALA A 244 11.87 -2.21 4.86
C ALA A 244 12.24 -0.72 5.00
N THR A 245 12.00 0.07 3.94
CA THR A 245 11.85 1.52 4.10
C THR A 245 10.42 1.86 4.55
N ASN A 246 10.07 3.15 4.57
CA ASN A 246 8.71 3.64 4.78
C ASN A 246 7.65 3.08 3.80
N ILE A 247 8.04 2.31 2.77
CA ILE A 247 7.09 1.60 1.90
C ILE A 247 6.17 0.63 2.67
N ALA A 248 6.66 0.08 3.79
CA ALA A 248 5.88 -0.79 4.67
C ALA A 248 5.02 -0.01 5.70
N GLU A 249 5.19 1.31 5.81
CA GLU A 249 4.46 2.12 6.81
C GLU A 249 3.03 2.40 6.35
N THR A 250 2.87 2.84 5.11
CA THR A 250 1.58 3.32 4.60
C THR A 250 0.98 2.40 3.55
N SER A 251 1.83 1.69 2.80
CA SER A 251 1.39 1.22 1.48
C SER A 251 1.06 -0.27 1.43
N LEU A 252 1.51 -1.07 2.41
CA LEU A 252 1.33 -2.52 2.43
C LEU A 252 1.25 -3.04 3.87
N THR A 253 0.15 -3.74 4.19
CA THR A 253 0.06 -4.52 5.43
C THR A 253 0.63 -5.91 5.18
N VAL A 254 1.68 -6.28 5.91
CA VAL A 254 2.24 -7.63 5.86
C VAL A 254 1.65 -8.46 7.00
N ASP A 255 0.90 -9.50 6.65
CA ASP A 255 0.33 -10.43 7.61
C ASP A 255 1.42 -11.13 8.42
N GLY A 256 1.17 -11.32 9.73
CA GLY A 256 2.02 -12.11 10.62
C GLY A 256 3.02 -11.31 11.45
N VAL A 257 3.15 -9.99 11.23
CA VAL A 257 3.99 -9.10 12.04
C VAL A 257 3.35 -8.89 13.41
N VAL A 258 4.13 -9.11 14.49
CA VAL A 258 3.70 -8.98 15.89
C VAL A 258 4.74 -8.30 16.77
#